data_AF-A0A5D2C3Q9-F1
#
_entry.id   AF-A0A5D2C3Q9-F1
#
_cell.length_a   1.000
_cell.length_b   1.000
_cell.length_c   1.000
_cell.angle_alpha   90.00
_cell.angle_beta   90.00
_cell.angle_gamma   90.00
#
_symmetry.space_group_name_H-M   'P 1'
#
loop_
_entity.id
_entity.type
_entity.pdbx_description
1 polymer ?
#
loop_
_entity_poly.entity_id
_entity_poly.type
_entity_poly.pdbx_seq_one_letter_code
_entity_poly.pdbx_strand_id
1 'polypeptide(L)'
;MQLVKPLFYTSSSSVKSVTTIPTIGFNVETVEYKNISFTVWDVGGQDKIRPLWRHYFQNTQGLIFVVDSNDRDRVVEARDELHRMLNEDELRDAVLLVFANKQDLPNAMNAAEITDKLGLHSLRQRHWYIQSTCATSGEGLYEGLDWLSNNIASKA
;
A
#
# COMPACT_ATOMS: atom_id res chain seq x y z
N MET A 1 -1.13 15.53 -6.90
CA MET A 1 0.16 14.84 -7.12
C MET A 1 0.30 13.75 -6.06
N GLN A 2 -0.25 12.54 -6.29
CA GLN A 2 -0.01 11.39 -5.40
C GLN A 2 0.22 10.17 -6.29
N LEU A 3 1.48 10.04 -6.66
CA LEU A 3 2.02 8.78 -7.14
C LEU A 3 2.22 7.94 -5.89
N VAL A 4 1.45 6.86 -5.77
CA VAL A 4 1.77 5.74 -4.89
C VAL A 4 1.86 6.07 -3.40
N LYS A 5 0.80 5.72 -2.66
CA LYS A 5 0.86 5.64 -1.19
C LYS A 5 0.96 4.17 -0.76
N PRO A 6 2.10 3.72 -0.24
CA PRO A 6 2.15 2.46 0.49
C PRO A 6 1.66 2.64 1.93
N LEU A 7 0.70 1.83 2.38
CA LEU A 7 0.34 1.71 3.80
C LEU A 7 0.86 0.36 4.30
N PHE A 8 1.51 0.35 5.47
CA PHE A 8 2.07 -0.86 6.05
C PHE A 8 1.31 -1.25 7.32
N TYR A 9 1.07 -2.54 7.50
CA TYR A 9 0.48 -3.10 8.72
C TYR A 9 1.51 -3.94 9.48
N THR A 10 1.66 -3.70 10.79
CA THR A 10 2.54 -4.48 11.69
C THR A 10 1.75 -4.94 12.92
N SER A 11 1.79 -6.23 13.27
CA SER A 11 1.15 -6.74 14.50
C SER A 11 1.76 -6.12 15.75
N SER A 12 0.90 -5.63 16.65
CA SER A 12 1.32 -5.25 18.01
C SER A 12 1.65 -6.49 18.83
N SER A 13 2.93 -6.72 19.12
CA SER A 13 3.38 -7.58 20.22
C SER A 13 4.39 -6.80 21.04
N SER A 14 3.90 -6.12 22.07
CA SER A 14 4.67 -5.25 22.98
C SER A 14 5.29 -4.04 22.27
N VAL A 15 4.93 -2.83 22.73
CA VAL A 15 5.58 -1.58 22.34
C VAL A 15 7.08 -1.67 22.68
N LYS A 16 7.90 -2.14 21.75
CA LYS A 16 9.33 -1.84 21.75
C LYS A 16 9.46 -0.46 21.15
N SER A 17 9.59 0.53 22.04
CA SER A 17 10.14 1.87 21.80
C SER A 17 10.21 2.24 20.31
N VAL A 18 9.11 2.78 19.78
CA VAL A 18 9.18 3.52 18.53
C VAL A 18 10.10 4.70 18.83
N THR A 19 11.33 4.62 18.34
CA THR A 19 12.22 5.77 18.31
C THR A 19 11.54 6.74 17.36
N THR A 20 10.87 7.73 17.93
CA THR A 20 10.22 8.79 17.15
C THR A 20 11.32 9.50 16.38
N ILE A 21 11.36 9.26 15.07
CA ILE A 21 12.19 10.03 14.16
C ILE A 21 11.56 11.43 14.13
N PRO A 22 12.28 12.50 14.51
CA PRO A 22 11.73 13.84 14.54
C PRO A 22 11.19 14.23 13.17
N THR A 23 10.02 14.89 13.16
CA THR A 23 9.27 15.33 11.97
C THR A 23 10.16 16.08 10.98
N ILE A 24 10.59 15.37 9.93
CA ILE A 24 11.02 15.95 8.66
C ILE A 24 9.81 15.86 7.72
N GLY A 25 8.88 16.81 7.80
CA GLY A 25 7.91 17.07 6.71
C GLY A 25 6.93 15.96 6.28
N PHE A 26 6.61 14.96 7.11
CA PHE A 26 5.65 13.89 6.76
C PHE A 26 4.48 13.84 7.74
N ASN A 27 3.28 13.53 7.21
CA ASN A 27 2.10 13.22 8.01
C ASN A 27 1.99 11.70 8.17
N VAL A 28 2.05 11.23 9.41
CA VAL A 28 1.85 9.83 9.78
C VAL A 28 0.46 9.75 10.39
N GLU A 29 -0.46 9.07 9.71
CA GLU A 29 -1.79 8.83 10.23
C GLU A 29 -1.96 7.35 10.54
N THR A 30 -2.35 7.06 11.78
CA THR A 30 -2.73 5.71 12.18
C THR A 30 -4.22 5.56 11.96
N VAL A 31 -4.61 4.66 11.05
CA VAL A 31 -6.03 4.33 10.83
C VAL A 31 -6.32 3.00 11.51
N GLU A 32 -7.25 3.02 12.46
CA GLU A 32 -7.74 1.81 13.10
C GLU A 32 -8.94 1.27 12.33
N TYR A 33 -8.88 0.00 11.93
CA TYR A 33 -10.02 -0.71 11.37
C TYR A 33 -10.08 -2.10 12.00
N LYS A 34 -11.19 -2.40 12.71
CA LYS A 34 -11.31 -3.59 13.55
C LYS A 34 -10.14 -3.68 14.55
N ASN A 35 -9.41 -4.80 14.56
CA ASN A 35 -8.26 -5.05 15.45
C ASN A 35 -6.91 -4.76 14.77
N ILE A 36 -6.93 -3.98 13.68
CA ILE A 36 -5.78 -3.76 12.80
C ILE A 36 -5.50 -2.26 12.75
N SER A 37 -4.27 -1.90 13.12
CA SER A 37 -3.76 -0.54 13.10
C SER A 37 -2.86 -0.34 11.88
N PHE A 38 -3.34 0.41 10.89
CA PHE A 38 -2.56 0.72 9.70
C PHE A 38 -1.66 1.91 9.95
N THR A 39 -0.39 1.80 9.56
CA THR A 39 0.50 2.96 9.52
C THR A 39 0.53 3.49 8.08
N VAL A 40 -0.07 4.68 7.90
CA VAL A 40 -0.13 5.37 6.61
C VAL A 40 1.07 6.29 6.48
N TRP A 41 1.79 6.19 5.37
CA TRP A 41 2.89 7.10 5.05
C TRP A 41 2.54 7.93 3.81
N ASP A 42 2.39 9.25 3.97
CA ASP A 42 2.30 10.16 2.83
C ASP A 42 3.68 10.40 2.25
N VAL A 43 4.09 9.52 1.35
CA VAL A 43 5.35 9.64 0.64
C VAL A 43 5.03 9.90 -0.83
N GLY A 44 4.54 11.11 -1.11
CA GLY A 44 4.41 11.58 -2.49
C GLY A 44 5.74 11.41 -3.23
N GLY A 45 5.69 10.98 -4.50
CA GLY A 45 6.82 10.60 -5.35
C GLY A 45 7.89 11.65 -5.65
N GLN A 46 8.42 12.35 -4.64
CA GLN A 46 9.73 12.98 -4.72
C GLN A 46 10.79 11.92 -4.43
N ASP A 47 11.70 11.71 -5.38
CA ASP A 47 12.76 10.69 -5.30
C ASP A 47 13.61 10.75 -4.03
N LYS A 48 13.71 11.93 -3.42
CA LYS A 48 14.59 12.21 -2.27
C LYS A 48 14.21 11.46 -0.99
N ILE A 49 12.97 10.99 -0.87
CA ILE A 49 12.41 10.49 0.40
C ILE A 49 12.10 8.98 0.37
N ARG A 50 12.15 8.35 -0.82
CA ARG A 50 11.99 6.90 -1.03
C ARG A 50 12.94 6.02 -0.19
N PRO A 51 14.20 6.41 0.09
CA PRO A 51 15.09 5.61 0.94
C PRO A 51 14.56 5.37 2.36
N LEU A 52 13.68 6.25 2.86
CA LEU A 52 13.13 6.14 4.22
C LEU A 52 12.12 5.00 4.36
N TRP A 53 11.56 4.49 3.26
CA TRP A 53 10.58 3.40 3.29
C TRP A 53 11.12 2.14 3.98
N ARG A 54 12.42 1.87 3.83
CA ARG A 54 13.10 0.71 4.41
C ARG A 54 13.00 0.63 5.93
N HIS A 55 12.86 1.76 6.61
CA HIS A 55 12.69 1.79 8.06
C HIS A 55 11.38 1.15 8.54
N TYR A 56 10.41 0.98 7.64
CA TYR A 56 9.07 0.47 7.96
C TYR A 56 8.82 -0.95 7.46
N PHE A 57 9.73 -1.52 6.67
CA PHE A 57 9.52 -2.86 6.11
C PHE A 57 9.59 -3.94 7.18
N GLN A 58 10.41 -3.74 8.22
CA GLN A 58 10.56 -4.70 9.31
C GLN A 58 9.22 -4.96 10.01
N ASN A 59 8.88 -6.24 10.16
CA ASN A 59 7.65 -6.73 10.78
C ASN A 59 6.35 -6.30 10.06
N THR A 60 6.44 -5.84 8.81
CA THR A 60 5.25 -5.62 7.98
C THR A 60 4.61 -6.95 7.61
N GLN A 61 3.33 -7.11 7.91
CA GLN A 61 2.50 -8.25 7.53
C GLN A 61 1.61 -7.95 6.32
N GLY A 62 1.29 -6.68 6.07
CA GLY A 62 0.45 -6.26 4.95
C GLY A 62 0.93 -4.94 4.36
N LEU A 63 0.86 -4.83 3.03
CA LEU A 63 1.18 -3.65 2.24
C LEU A 63 -0.08 -3.27 1.43
N ILE A 64 -0.57 -2.03 1.59
CA ILE A 64 -1.58 -1.44 0.73
C ILE A 64 -0.89 -0.50 -0.25
N PHE A 65 -1.03 -0.72 -1.54
CA PHE A 65 -0.42 0.11 -2.58
C PHE A 65 -1.52 0.85 -3.36
N VAL A 66 -1.57 2.18 -3.21
CA VAL A 66 -2.63 2.98 -3.85
C VAL A 66 -2.16 3.53 -5.20
N VAL A 67 -2.90 3.23 -6.27
CA VAL A 67 -2.65 3.72 -7.62
C VAL A 67 -3.70 4.77 -8.01
N ASP A 68 -3.23 5.88 -8.57
CA ASP A 68 -4.08 6.86 -9.24
C ASP A 68 -4.52 6.32 -10.60
N SER A 69 -5.74 5.80 -10.68
CA SER A 69 -6.22 5.10 -11.88
C SER A 69 -6.38 6.02 -13.08
N ASN A 70 -6.51 7.33 -12.87
CA ASN A 70 -6.63 8.30 -13.96
C ASN A 70 -5.26 8.78 -14.48
N ASP A 71 -4.16 8.41 -13.82
CA ASP A 71 -2.80 8.80 -14.18
C ASP A 71 -2.10 7.71 -15.00
N ARG A 72 -2.47 7.64 -16.28
CA ARG A 72 -2.01 6.61 -17.20
C ARG A 72 -0.52 6.71 -17.54
N ASP A 73 0.06 7.91 -17.48
CA ASP A 73 1.46 8.15 -17.81
C ASP A 73 2.41 7.62 -16.74
N ARG A 74 1.97 7.67 -15.47
CA ARG A 74 2.83 7.35 -14.33
C ARG A 74 2.64 5.94 -13.75
N VAL A 75 1.74 5.15 -14.31
CA VAL A 75 1.51 3.76 -13.88
C VAL A 75 2.74 2.85 -14.07
N VAL A 76 3.60 3.15 -15.05
CA VAL A 76 4.85 2.41 -15.28
C VAL A 76 5.85 2.70 -14.15
N GLU A 77 5.94 3.96 -13.71
CA GLU A 77 6.75 4.32 -12.55
C GLU A 77 6.20 3.63 -11.28
N ALA A 78 4.88 3.60 -11.11
CA ALA A 78 4.24 2.90 -10.00
C ALA A 78 4.55 1.40 -9.98
N ARG A 79 4.58 0.74 -11.15
CA ARG A 79 5.03 -0.64 -11.26
C ARG A 79 6.47 -0.78 -10.75
N ASP A 80 7.39 0.03 -11.26
CA ASP A 80 8.81 -0.11 -10.93
C ASP A 80 9.07 0.11 -9.43
N GLU A 81 8.34 1.04 -8.80
CA GLU A 81 8.38 1.23 -7.35
C GLU A 81 7.80 0.04 -6.59
N LEU A 82 6.63 -0.47 -6.99
CA LEU A 82 6.01 -1.64 -6.37
C LEU A 82 6.98 -2.83 -6.38
N HIS A 83 7.52 -3.18 -7.55
CA HIS A 83 8.44 -4.31 -7.68
C HIS A 83 9.74 -4.09 -6.91
N ARG A 84 10.25 -2.85 -6.85
CA ARG A 84 11.42 -2.54 -6.01
C ARG A 84 11.14 -2.81 -4.54
N MET A 85 9.98 -2.39 -4.03
CA MET A 85 9.58 -2.67 -2.65
C MET A 85 9.41 -4.16 -2.39
N LEU A 86 8.70 -4.87 -3.27
CA LEU A 86 8.40 -6.30 -3.07
C LEU A 86 9.64 -7.22 -3.17
N ASN A 87 10.75 -6.70 -3.71
CA ASN A 87 12.05 -7.39 -3.75
C ASN A 87 12.87 -7.25 -2.45
N GLU A 88 12.44 -6.41 -1.50
CA GLU A 88 13.12 -6.26 -0.22
C GLU A 88 12.73 -7.44 0.70
N ASP A 89 13.73 -8.08 1.31
CA ASP A 89 13.58 -9.32 2.08
C ASP A 89 12.58 -9.17 3.23
N GLU A 90 12.55 -8.00 3.86
CA GLU A 90 11.65 -7.68 4.97
C GLU A 90 10.17 -7.68 4.56
N LEU A 91 9.87 -7.45 3.28
CA LEU A 91 8.52 -7.49 2.74
C LEU A 91 8.17 -8.83 2.10
N ARG A 92 9.07 -9.82 2.07
CA ARG A 92 8.86 -11.09 1.35
C ARG A 92 7.52 -11.77 1.67
N ASP A 93 7.14 -11.79 2.95
CA ASP A 93 5.96 -12.51 3.43
C ASP A 93 4.72 -11.61 3.60
N ALA A 94 4.82 -10.32 3.24
CA ALA A 94 3.71 -9.37 3.38
C ALA A 94 2.59 -9.62 2.34
N VAL A 95 1.33 -9.55 2.79
CA VAL A 95 0.16 -9.58 1.89
C VAL A 95 0.05 -8.25 1.15
N LEU A 96 -0.21 -8.26 -0.16
CA LEU A 96 -0.34 -7.05 -0.96
C LEU A 96 -1.82 -6.75 -1.28
N LEU A 97 -2.34 -5.61 -0.84
CA LEU A 97 -3.58 -5.03 -1.34
C LEU A 97 -3.23 -3.89 -2.29
N VAL A 98 -3.79 -3.88 -3.50
CA VAL A 98 -3.69 -2.73 -4.42
C VAL A 98 -5.02 -2.01 -4.44
N PHE A 99 -5.02 -0.70 -4.22
CA PHE A 99 -6.19 0.14 -4.44
C PHE A 99 -6.09 0.83 -5.80
N ALA A 100 -7.00 0.48 -6.71
CA ALA A 100 -7.23 1.17 -7.97
C ALA A 100 -8.12 2.39 -7.72
N ASN A 101 -7.52 3.49 -7.22
CA ASN A 101 -8.25 4.66 -6.73
C ASN A 101 -8.63 5.64 -7.84
N LYS A 102 -9.63 6.50 -7.57
CA LYS A 102 -10.20 7.51 -8.47
C LYS A 102 -11.02 6.94 -9.63
N GLN A 103 -11.78 5.88 -9.37
CA GLN A 103 -12.69 5.26 -10.35
C GLN A 103 -13.86 6.17 -10.75
N ASP A 104 -14.08 7.27 -10.04
CA ASP A 104 -15.07 8.30 -10.36
C ASP A 104 -14.70 9.14 -11.61
N LEU A 105 -13.45 9.07 -12.08
CA LEU A 105 -12.97 9.88 -13.19
C LEU A 105 -13.18 9.18 -14.55
N PRO A 106 -13.52 9.93 -15.62
CA PRO A 106 -13.99 9.37 -16.90
C PRO A 106 -12.94 8.58 -17.70
N ASN A 107 -11.66 8.61 -17.32
CA ASN A 107 -10.58 7.87 -17.98
C ASN A 107 -9.81 6.94 -17.04
N ALA A 108 -10.38 6.64 -15.87
CA ALA A 108 -9.78 5.74 -14.89
C ALA A 108 -9.52 4.36 -15.51
N MET A 109 -8.30 3.86 -15.34
CA MET A 109 -7.95 2.47 -15.61
C MET A 109 -8.75 1.58 -14.66
N ASN A 110 -9.44 0.58 -15.18
CA ASN A 110 -10.13 -0.39 -14.33
C ASN A 110 -9.11 -1.34 -13.65
N ALA A 111 -9.59 -2.14 -12.70
CA ALA A 111 -8.74 -3.08 -11.97
C ALA A 111 -7.99 -4.07 -12.87
N ALA A 112 -8.60 -4.56 -13.96
CA ALA A 112 -7.94 -5.47 -14.89
C ALA A 112 -6.75 -4.79 -15.60
N GLU A 113 -6.96 -3.58 -16.12
CA GLU A 113 -5.90 -2.80 -16.78
C GLU A 113 -4.74 -2.48 -15.84
N ILE A 114 -5.02 -2.14 -14.57
CA ILE A 114 -3.99 -1.90 -13.56
C ILE A 114 -3.25 -3.18 -13.20
N THR A 115 -3.95 -4.32 -13.12
CA THR A 115 -3.34 -5.63 -12.87
C THR A 115 -2.27 -5.95 -13.92
N ASP A 116 -2.60 -5.72 -15.19
CA ASP A 116 -1.67 -5.91 -16.31
C ASP A 116 -0.50 -4.93 -16.25
N LYS A 117 -0.78 -3.63 -16.07
CA LYS A 117 0.26 -2.58 -16.08
C LYS A 117 1.23 -2.68 -14.91
N LEU A 118 0.76 -3.10 -13.74
CA LEU A 118 1.61 -3.38 -12.59
C LEU A 118 2.28 -4.77 -12.64
N GLY A 119 1.88 -5.62 -13.59
CA GLY A 119 2.43 -6.97 -13.71
C GLY A 119 2.12 -7.86 -12.51
N LEU A 120 0.95 -7.71 -11.87
CA LEU A 120 0.62 -8.47 -10.65
C LEU A 120 0.56 -9.99 -10.91
N HIS A 121 0.27 -10.40 -12.14
CA HIS A 121 0.30 -11.81 -12.56
C HIS A 121 1.67 -12.49 -12.40
N SER A 122 2.78 -11.72 -12.34
CA SER A 122 4.10 -12.30 -12.10
C SER A 122 4.36 -12.64 -10.63
N LEU A 123 3.55 -12.12 -9.70
CA LEU A 123 3.71 -12.28 -8.25
C LEU A 123 3.16 -13.63 -7.75
N ARG A 124 3.64 -14.74 -8.30
CA ARG A 124 3.09 -16.09 -8.06
C ARG A 124 3.20 -16.60 -6.61
N GLN A 125 4.21 -16.13 -5.88
CA GLN A 125 4.52 -16.58 -4.52
C GLN A 125 3.99 -15.63 -3.43
N ARG A 126 3.19 -14.64 -3.82
CA ARG A 126 2.68 -13.60 -2.91
C ARG A 126 1.16 -13.56 -2.99
N HIS A 127 0.50 -13.53 -1.84
CA HIS A 127 -0.93 -13.26 -1.79
C HIS A 127 -1.18 -11.77 -2.10
N TRP A 128 -1.98 -11.53 -3.13
CA TRP A 128 -2.36 -10.17 -3.50
C TRP A 128 -3.82 -10.09 -3.92
N TYR A 129 -4.38 -8.88 -3.80
CA TYR A 129 -5.71 -8.53 -4.31
C TYR A 129 -5.70 -7.09 -4.79
N ILE A 130 -6.58 -6.79 -5.74
CA ILE A 130 -6.81 -5.44 -6.24
C ILE A 130 -8.27 -5.06 -6.04
N GLN A 131 -8.49 -3.88 -5.48
CA GLN A 131 -9.82 -3.36 -5.20
C GLN A 131 -9.99 -2.01 -5.90
N SER A 132 -11.06 -1.88 -6.68
CA SER A 132 -11.49 -0.61 -7.27
C SER A 132 -12.00 0.30 -6.17
N THR A 133 -11.55 1.57 -6.13
CA THR A 133 -11.91 2.50 -5.07
C THR A 133 -12.13 3.94 -5.55
N CYS A 134 -12.91 4.66 -4.76
CA CYS A 134 -13.02 6.10 -4.82
C CYS A 134 -12.82 6.67 -3.41
N ALA A 135 -11.63 7.20 -3.13
CA ALA A 135 -11.29 7.68 -1.79
C ALA A 135 -12.16 8.87 -1.32
N THR A 136 -12.74 9.65 -2.24
CA THR A 136 -13.60 10.80 -1.90
C THR A 136 -15.01 10.38 -1.51
N SER A 137 -15.54 9.30 -2.07
CA SER A 137 -16.84 8.74 -1.68
C SER A 137 -16.73 7.65 -0.61
N GLY A 138 -15.54 7.05 -0.46
CA GLY A 138 -15.29 5.90 0.41
C GLY A 138 -15.59 4.54 -0.22
N GLU A 139 -16.07 4.51 -1.47
CA GLU A 139 -16.43 3.28 -2.16
C GLU A 139 -15.23 2.35 -2.34
N GLY A 140 -15.43 1.06 -2.04
CA GLY A 140 -14.42 0.00 -2.18
C GLY A 140 -13.35 -0.02 -1.09
N LEU A 141 -13.23 1.03 -0.25
CA LEU A 141 -12.21 1.08 0.79
C LEU A 141 -12.44 -0.02 1.84
N TYR A 142 -13.68 -0.17 2.29
CA TYR A 142 -14.03 -1.15 3.32
C TYR A 142 -13.82 -2.59 2.84
N GLU A 143 -14.20 -2.88 1.61
CA GLU A 143 -14.05 -4.20 0.98
C GLU A 143 -12.58 -4.61 0.86
N GLY A 144 -11.72 -3.69 0.43
CA GLY A 144 -10.28 -3.95 0.36
C GLY A 144 -9.66 -4.15 1.74
N LEU A 145 -10.01 -3.31 2.71
CA LEU A 145 -9.51 -3.45 4.09
C LEU A 145 -10.03 -4.72 4.75
N ASP A 146 -11.27 -5.13 4.50
CA ASP A 146 -11.83 -6.39 4.98
C ASP A 146 -11.08 -7.58 4.38
N TRP A 147 -10.85 -7.58 3.07
CA TRP A 147 -10.04 -8.60 2.41
C TRP A 147 -8.64 -8.70 3.04
N LEU A 148 -7.96 -7.57 3.21
CA LEU A 148 -6.62 -7.56 3.81
C LEU A 148 -6.65 -8.08 5.24
N SER A 149 -7.64 -7.67 6.04
CA SER A 149 -7.81 -8.13 7.43
C SER A 149 -7.97 -9.63 7.56
N ASN A 150 -8.65 -10.27 6.61
CA ASN A 150 -8.88 -11.70 6.59
C ASN A 150 -7.68 -12.50 6.07
N ASN A 151 -6.74 -11.84 5.38
CA ASN A 151 -5.60 -12.50 4.74
C ASN A 151 -4.26 -12.23 5.44
N ILE A 152 -4.16 -11.16 6.23
CA ILE A 152 -3.03 -11.00 7.15
C ILE A 152 -3.23 -11.97 8.32
N ALA A 153 -2.33 -12.94 8.46
CA ALA A 153 -2.43 -13.91 9.53
C ALA A 153 -2.42 -13.18 10.88
N SER A 154 -3.45 -13.39 11.71
CA SER A 154 -3.27 -13.19 13.15
C SER A 154 -2.17 -14.17 13.54
N LYS A 155 -0.96 -13.68 13.80
CA LYS A 155 0.00 -14.50 14.53
C LYS A 155 -0.66 -14.77 15.88
N ALA A 156 -1.17 -15.99 16.03
CA ALA A 156 -1.57 -16.55 17.31
C ALA A 156 -0.36 -16.63 18.24
#